data_AF-A0A4S0WBB3-F1
#
_entry.id   AF-A0A4S0WBB3-F1
#
_cell.length_a   1.000
_cell.length_b   1.000
_cell.length_c   1.000
_cell.angle_alpha   90.00
_cell.angle_beta   90.00
_cell.angle_gamma   90.00
#
_symmetry.space_group_name_H-M   'P 1'
#
loop_
_entity.id
_entity.type
_entity.pdbx_description
1 polymer ?
#
loop_
_entity_poly.entity_id
_entity_poly.type
_entity_poly.pdbx_seq_one_letter_code
_entity_poly.pdbx_strand_id
1 'polypeptide(L)'
;MRDNAWPFSLVALALFFYLLSTLAWVHALRTVPLSVAFMFNSLAFIVVPVAGFMLFGEPIPRFFLPGITLIIAGIVLVAGW
;
A
#
# COMPACT_ATOMS: atom_id res chain seq x y z
N MET A 1 -24.95 22.29 -22.93
CA MET A 1 -23.47 22.38 -22.90
C MET A 1 -22.94 22.66 -21.49
N ARG A 2 -23.54 22.10 -20.42
CA ARG A 2 -23.16 22.40 -19.03
C ARG A 2 -22.89 21.15 -18.16
N ASP A 3 -22.83 19.97 -18.77
CA ASP A 3 -23.01 18.71 -18.03
C ASP A 3 -21.79 17.78 -18.07
N ASN A 4 -20.59 18.32 -18.31
CA ASN A 4 -19.34 17.54 -18.28
C ASN A 4 -18.26 18.10 -17.34
N ALA A 5 -18.61 19.01 -16.41
CA ALA A 5 -17.65 19.58 -15.45
C ALA A 5 -17.49 18.73 -14.17
N TRP A 6 -18.48 17.87 -13.87
CA TRP A 6 -18.48 16.98 -12.71
C TRP A 6 -17.33 15.96 -12.67
N PRO A 7 -16.81 15.41 -13.79
CA PRO A 7 -15.67 14.50 -13.75
C PRO A 7 -14.37 15.28 -13.55
N PHE A 8 -14.24 16.48 -14.10
CA PHE A 8 -13.01 17.27 -14.00
C PHE A 8 -12.73 17.74 -12.58
N SER A 9 -13.76 18.10 -11.81
CA SER A 9 -13.59 18.47 -10.40
C SER A 9 -13.19 17.27 -9.53
N LEU A 10 -13.76 16.09 -9.79
CA LEU A 10 -13.38 14.85 -9.11
C LEU A 10 -11.95 14.43 -9.46
N VAL A 11 -11.55 14.57 -10.73
CA VAL A 11 -10.17 14.29 -11.17
C VAL A 11 -9.20 15.29 -10.54
N ALA A 12 -9.55 16.58 -10.48
CA ALA A 12 -8.72 17.58 -9.81
C ALA A 12 -8.56 17.27 -8.31
N LEU A 13 -9.62 16.83 -7.63
CA LEU A 13 -9.57 16.41 -6.24
C LEU A 13 -8.71 15.15 -6.05
N ALA A 14 -8.86 14.15 -6.93
CA ALA A 14 -8.03 12.94 -6.91
C ALA A 14 -6.56 13.26 -7.13
N LEU A 15 -6.25 14.14 -8.09
CA LEU A 15 -4.88 14.62 -8.35
C LEU A 15 -4.31 15.36 -7.16
N PHE A 16 -5.12 16.20 -6.48
CA PHE A 16 -4.68 16.90 -5.27
C PHE A 16 -4.31 15.93 -4.14
N PHE A 17 -5.16 14.94 -3.85
CA PHE A 17 -4.85 13.91 -2.85
C PHE A 17 -3.66 13.03 -3.26
N TYR A 18 -3.53 12.71 -4.54
CA TYR A 18 -2.38 11.96 -5.06
C TYR A 18 -1.07 12.75 -4.89
N LEU A 19 -1.10 14.06 -5.15
CA LEU A 19 0.03 14.95 -4.94
C LEU A 19 0.42 14.99 -3.46
N LEU A 20 -0.55 15.15 -2.56
CA LEU A 20 -0.34 15.11 -1.10
C LEU A 20 0.25 13.78 -0.65
N SER A 21 -0.29 12.66 -1.10
CA SER A 21 0.20 11.32 -0.80
C SER A 21 1.66 11.15 -1.27
N THR A 22 1.96 11.61 -2.48
CA THR A 22 3.31 11.58 -3.06
C THR A 22 4.28 12.40 -2.23
N LEU A 23 3.91 13.63 -1.85
CA LEU A 23 4.74 14.51 -1.02
C LEU A 23 4.97 13.92 0.37
N ALA A 24 3.92 13.38 1.00
CA ALA A 24 4.03 12.71 2.29
C ALA A 24 4.96 11.49 2.21
N TRP A 25 4.86 10.70 1.14
CA TRP A 25 5.74 9.56 0.91
C TRP A 25 7.19 9.99 0.74
N VAL A 26 7.47 10.99 -0.11
CA VAL A 26 8.82 11.54 -0.29
C VAL A 26 9.39 12.10 1.00
N HIS A 27 8.56 12.76 1.82
CA HIS A 27 8.97 13.21 3.16
C HIS A 27 9.32 12.04 4.08
N ALA A 28 8.50 10.98 4.10
CA ALA A 28 8.78 9.78 4.89
C ALA A 28 10.09 9.10 4.47
N LEU A 29 10.37 9.03 3.16
CA LEU A 29 11.62 8.49 2.61
C LEU A 29 12.87 9.33 2.96
N ARG A 30 12.70 10.61 3.29
CA ARG A 30 13.81 11.46 3.77
C ARG A 30 14.14 11.21 5.24
N THR A 31 13.15 10.82 6.04
CA THR A 31 13.30 10.57 7.48
C THR A 31 13.62 9.12 7.82
N VAL A 32 13.24 8.18 6.95
CA VAL A 32 13.37 6.74 7.17
C VAL A 32 14.24 6.15 6.05
N PRO A 33 15.24 5.32 6.36
CA PRO A 33 16.04 4.67 5.32
C PRO A 33 15.15 3.90 4.35
N LEU A 34 15.47 4.01 3.05
CA LEU A 34 14.69 3.46 1.95
C LEU A 34 14.31 1.98 2.17
N SER A 35 15.22 1.20 2.75
CA SER A 35 15.01 -0.21 3.09
C SER A 35 13.81 -0.43 4.03
N VAL A 36 13.72 0.35 5.10
CA VAL A 36 12.65 0.24 6.10
C VAL A 36 11.30 0.68 5.52
N ALA A 37 11.29 1.72 4.68
CA ALA A 37 10.07 2.15 4.00
C ALA A 37 9.54 1.08 3.04
N PHE A 38 10.42 0.41 2.27
CA PHE A 38 10.04 -0.70 1.41
C PHE A 38 9.53 -1.91 2.19
N MET A 39 10.11 -2.22 3.35
CA MET A 39 9.61 -3.29 4.23
C MET A 39 8.18 -3.01 4.72
N PHE A 40 7.90 -1.75 5.08
CA PHE A 40 6.55 -1.33 5.45
C PHE A 40 5.56 -1.46 4.29
N ASN A 41 5.98 -1.13 3.07
CA ASN A 41 5.18 -1.35 1.88
C ASN A 41 4.93 -2.85 1.63
N SER A 42 5.92 -3.71 1.87
CA SER A 42 5.77 -5.16 1.76
C SER A 42 4.80 -5.76 2.79
N LEU A 43 4.73 -5.19 4.00
CA LEU A 43 3.73 -5.57 5.01
C LEU A 43 2.29 -5.37 4.51
N ALA A 44 2.05 -4.38 3.64
CA ALA A 44 0.72 -4.14 3.07
C ALA A 44 0.21 -5.35 2.28
N PHE A 45 1.09 -6.13 1.63
CA PHE A 45 0.70 -7.37 0.94
C PHE A 45 0.16 -8.46 1.88
N ILE A 46 0.48 -8.38 3.18
CA ILE A 46 -0.05 -9.28 4.21
C ILE A 46 -1.30 -8.65 4.83
N VAL A 47 -1.23 -7.38 5.21
CA VAL A 47 -2.30 -6.69 5.92
C VAL A 47 -3.56 -6.55 5.07
N VAL A 48 -3.44 -6.22 3.78
CA VAL A 48 -4.60 -5.97 2.91
C VAL A 48 -5.45 -7.23 2.72
N PRO A 49 -4.90 -8.39 2.35
CA PRO A 49 -5.73 -9.59 2.18
C PRO A 49 -6.20 -10.19 3.51
N VAL A 50 -5.44 -10.01 4.60
CA VAL A 50 -5.90 -10.40 5.96
C VAL A 50 -7.10 -9.53 6.37
N ALA A 51 -7.03 -8.22 6.14
CA ALA A 51 -8.14 -7.31 6.38
C ALA A 51 -9.33 -7.63 5.44
N GLY A 52 -9.07 -7.97 4.17
CA GLY A 52 -10.10 -8.43 3.23
C GLY A 52 -10.81 -9.69 3.70
N PHE A 53 -10.06 -10.69 4.17
CA PHE A 53 -10.63 -11.90 4.78
C PHE A 53 -11.45 -11.59 6.04
N MET A 54 -10.94 -10.75 6.94
CA MET A 54 -11.64 -10.41 8.20
C MET A 54 -12.89 -9.54 7.99
N LEU A 55 -12.83 -8.55 7.10
CA LEU A 55 -13.89 -7.57 6.89
C LEU A 55 -14.92 -8.01 5.85
N PHE A 56 -14.48 -8.68 4.79
CA PHE A 56 -15.31 -9.06 3.64
C PHE A 56 -15.52 -10.57 3.50
N GLY A 57 -14.82 -11.40 4.29
CA GLY A 57 -14.98 -12.86 4.28
C GLY A 57 -14.46 -13.54 3.00
N GLU A 58 -13.61 -12.86 2.25
CA GLU A 58 -13.16 -13.35 0.93
C GLU A 58 -12.26 -14.59 1.06
N PRO A 59 -12.50 -15.66 0.27
CA PRO A 59 -11.72 -16.88 0.38
C PRO A 59 -10.25 -16.62 0.10
N ILE A 60 -9.41 -16.90 1.10
CA ILE A 60 -7.97 -16.74 1.00
C ILE A 60 -7.42 -17.70 -0.08
N PRO A 61 -6.68 -17.20 -1.09
CA PRO A 61 -6.10 -18.05 -2.10
C PRO A 61 -5.14 -19.06 -1.48
N ARG A 62 -5.14 -20.29 -1.99
CA ARG A 62 -4.35 -21.43 -1.47
C ARG A 62 -2.84 -21.13 -1.40
N PHE A 63 -2.36 -20.28 -2.32
CA PHE A 63 -0.97 -19.84 -2.41
C PHE A 63 -0.67 -18.57 -1.60
N PHE A 64 -1.65 -18.01 -0.89
CA PHE A 64 -1.45 -16.82 -0.07
C PHE A 64 -0.55 -17.09 1.14
N LEU A 65 -0.75 -18.22 1.82
CA LEU A 65 0.10 -18.63 2.95
C LEU A 65 1.59 -18.69 2.59
N PRO A 66 2.05 -19.43 1.56
CA PRO A 66 3.46 -19.47 1.19
C PRO A 66 3.99 -18.13 0.68
N GLY A 67 3.14 -17.29 0.09
CA GLY A 67 3.51 -15.92 -0.29
C GLY A 67 3.78 -15.03 0.92
N ILE A 68 2.91 -15.08 1.93
CA ILE A 68 3.12 -14.33 3.19
C ILE A 68 4.40 -14.78 3.87
N THR A 69 4.64 -16.09 4.00
CA THR A 69 5.84 -16.57 4.69
C THR A 69 7.12 -16.13 3.97
N LEU A 70 7.13 -16.07 2.64
CA LEU A 70 8.25 -15.55 1.85
C LEU A 70 8.46 -14.05 2.07
N ILE A 71 7.38 -13.26 2.14
CA ILE A 71 7.44 -11.82 2.43
C ILE A 71 7.96 -11.58 3.85
N ILE A 72 7.44 -12.30 4.84
CA ILE A 72 7.92 -12.23 6.23
C ILE A 72 9.38 -12.63 6.32
N ALA A 73 9.80 -13.71 5.64
CA ALA A 73 11.21 -14.12 5.60
C ALA A 73 12.10 -13.04 4.97
N GLY A 74 11.67 -12.42 3.87
CA GLY A 74 12.36 -11.29 3.25
C GLY A 74 12.48 -10.09 4.19
N ILE A 75 11.41 -9.76 4.93
CA ILE A 75 11.41 -8.70 5.95
C ILE A 75 12.41 -9.06 7.06
N VAL A 76 12.38 -10.27 7.60
CA VAL A 76 13.31 -10.68 8.68
C VAL A 76 14.77 -10.64 8.21
N LEU A 77 15.05 -11.05 6.97
CA LEU A 77 16.40 -10.98 6.38
C LEU A 77 16.91 -9.54 6.21
N VAL A 78 16.03 -8.60 5.82
CA VAL A 78 16.39 -7.17 5.68
C VAL A 78 16.38 -6.45 7.03
N ALA A 79 15.53 -6.86 7.96
CA ALA A 79 15.48 -6.36 9.34
C ALA A 79 16.78 -6.67 10.10
N GLY A 80 17.49 -7.71 9.66
CA GLY A 80 18.74 -8.14 10.26
C GLY A 80 18.53 -9.04 11.49
N TRP A 81 19.54 -9.72 12.04
CA TRP A 81 20.99 -9.68 11.81
C TRP A 81 21.58 -8.37 11.30
#